data_AF-A0A0N4Z4Q3-F1
#
_entry.id   AF-A0A0N4Z4Q3-F1
#
_cell.length_a   1.000
_cell.length_b   1.000
_cell.length_c   1.000
_cell.angle_alpha   90.00
_cell.angle_beta   90.00
_cell.angle_gamma   90.00
#
_symmetry.space_group_name_H-M   'P 1'
#
loop_
_entity.id
_entity.type
_entity.pdbx_description
1 polymer ?
#
loop_
_entity_poly.entity_id
_entity_poly.type
_entity_poly.pdbx_seq_one_letter_code
_entity_poly.pdbx_strand_id
1 'polypeptide(L)'
;MNNYSYIFLALLLCTKVSNLLSKQSFAKILHLTYDTGHILASEELEVKRRGSISIGDINCATNIGLKLEKQLKANNLEYRGNILETLVNETKYEDICRQVDICMQSLLHCPKEEVQAPTAIIALLKLFCDVKKEATKNNIQCMSNMERMYLEKCQKGCSKMEILKSEGSGSRDMSCIFAYCSTICLANQVSECDSKEDLRNLYYYLNGASMLLGVETALRDDVLPTQMLEAYNKIPLKCREMMDKSGKDIYFKKIVIIFLVSASMGEFK
;
A
#
# COMPACT_ATOMS: atom_id res chain seq x y z
N MET A 1 47.01 43.37 9.23
CA MET A 1 46.47 42.36 8.31
C MET A 1 45.91 41.19 9.14
N ASN A 2 44.79 40.59 8.71
CA ASN A 2 44.17 39.35 9.22
C ASN A 2 43.16 39.38 10.39
N ASN A 3 42.09 40.20 10.31
CA ASN A 3 40.83 39.93 11.03
C ASN A 3 39.59 39.78 10.14
N TYR A 4 39.64 40.22 8.88
CA TYR A 4 38.51 40.10 7.95
C TYR A 4 38.38 38.71 7.29
N SER A 5 39.41 37.86 7.37
CA SER A 5 39.42 36.54 6.74
C SER A 5 38.54 35.52 7.47
N TYR A 6 38.50 35.56 8.80
CA TYR A 6 37.71 34.63 9.62
C TYR A 6 36.20 34.90 9.54
N ILE A 7 35.79 36.17 9.43
CA ILE A 7 34.37 36.55 9.29
C ILE A 7 33.83 36.13 7.91
N PHE A 8 34.64 36.25 6.85
CA PHE A 8 34.25 35.80 5.52
C PHE A 8 34.14 34.28 5.42
N LEU A 9 35.05 33.54 6.07
CA LEU A 9 34.96 32.08 6.15
C LEU A 9 33.74 31.60 6.95
N ALA A 10 33.42 32.29 8.06
CA ALA A 10 32.23 32.00 8.87
C ALA A 10 30.92 32.30 8.11
N LEU A 11 30.85 33.40 7.35
CA LEU A 11 29.69 33.70 6.50
C LEU A 11 29.54 32.73 5.32
N LEU A 12 30.66 32.26 4.73
CA LEU A 12 30.64 31.24 3.66
C LEU A 12 30.22 29.86 4.17
N LEU A 13 30.58 29.51 5.42
CA LEU A 13 30.13 28.28 6.07
C LEU A 13 28.64 28.37 6.46
N CYS A 14 28.19 29.50 7.01
CA CYS A 14 26.77 29.70 7.33
C CYS A 14 25.87 29.70 6.08
N THR A 15 26.31 30.29 4.97
CA THR A 15 25.52 30.29 3.71
C THR A 15 25.49 28.93 3.03
N LYS A 16 26.55 28.11 3.15
CA LYS A 16 26.53 26.71 2.67
C LYS A 16 25.65 25.79 3.52
N VAL A 17 25.64 25.97 4.84
CA VAL A 17 24.76 25.19 5.75
C VAL A 17 23.28 25.58 5.54
N SER A 18 23.00 26.87 5.28
CA SER A 18 21.64 27.35 5.00
C SER A 18 21.07 26.83 3.67
N ASN A 19 21.93 26.60 2.68
CA ASN A 19 21.56 26.07 1.37
C ASN A 19 21.47 24.53 1.31
N LEU A 20 22.00 23.80 2.30
CA LEU A 20 21.74 22.36 2.43
C LEU A 20 20.41 22.06 3.17
N LEU A 21 19.96 22.97 4.03
CA LEU A 21 18.73 22.80 4.82
C LEU A 21 17.46 23.35 4.14
N SER A 22 17.60 24.08 3.02
CA SER A 22 16.47 24.64 2.29
C SER A 22 16.41 24.06 0.88
N LYS A 23 15.28 23.41 0.55
CA LYS A 23 14.88 22.85 -0.77
C LYS A 23 15.20 21.37 -1.03
N GLN A 24 14.86 20.47 -0.12
CA GLN A 24 14.17 19.26 -0.59
C GLN A 24 12.68 19.59 -0.67
N SER A 25 12.25 20.03 -1.85
CA SER A 25 10.85 20.02 -2.22
C SER A 25 10.42 18.56 -2.31
N PHE A 26 9.95 17.98 -1.21
CA PHE A 26 9.33 16.66 -1.24
C PHE A 26 8.07 16.79 -2.11
N ALA A 27 8.15 16.25 -3.31
CA ALA A 27 6.99 16.14 -4.19
C ALA A 27 5.93 15.27 -3.50
N LYS A 28 4.66 15.59 -3.73
CA LYS A 28 3.53 14.77 -3.26
C LYS A 28 3.65 13.37 -3.86
N ILE A 29 3.77 12.34 -3.03
CA ILE A 29 3.82 10.94 -3.47
C ILE A 29 2.42 10.35 -3.34
N LEU A 30 1.70 10.25 -4.46
CA LEU A 30 0.29 9.81 -4.48
C LEU A 30 0.14 8.33 -4.16
N HIS A 31 1.07 7.50 -4.60
CA HIS A 31 1.01 6.03 -4.49
C HIS A 31 1.93 5.50 -3.40
N LEU A 32 2.21 6.30 -2.36
CA LEU A 32 3.30 6.04 -1.40
C LEU A 32 3.29 4.61 -0.85
N THR A 33 2.14 4.11 -0.42
CA THR A 33 2.03 2.79 0.18
C THR A 33 2.14 1.67 -0.84
N TYR A 34 1.51 1.81 -2.01
CA TYR A 34 1.67 0.89 -3.13
C TYR A 34 3.13 0.83 -3.61
N ASP A 35 3.77 1.97 -3.86
CA ASP A 35 5.16 2.04 -4.31
C ASP A 35 6.12 1.47 -3.25
N THR A 36 5.86 1.75 -1.97
CA THR A 36 6.61 1.15 -0.86
C THR A 36 6.48 -0.37 -0.86
N GLY A 37 5.27 -0.91 -1.03
CA GLY A 37 5.06 -2.35 -1.16
C GLY A 37 5.86 -2.96 -2.32
N HIS A 38 5.87 -2.28 -3.47
CA HIS A 38 6.64 -2.70 -4.62
C HIS A 38 8.15 -2.71 -4.34
N ILE A 39 8.70 -1.64 -3.75
CA ILE A 39 10.13 -1.55 -3.35
C ILE A 39 10.48 -2.66 -2.35
N LEU A 40 9.63 -2.87 -1.34
CA LEU A 40 9.82 -3.88 -0.32
C LEU A 40 9.94 -5.29 -0.89
N ALA A 41 9.28 -5.58 -2.02
CA ALA A 41 9.34 -6.88 -2.68
C ALA A 41 10.44 -6.98 -3.76
N SER A 42 10.82 -5.86 -4.39
CA SER A 42 11.69 -5.86 -5.57
C SER A 42 13.19 -5.99 -5.27
N GLU A 43 13.65 -5.51 -4.10
CA GLU A 43 15.08 -5.36 -3.82
C GLU A 43 15.79 -6.67 -3.41
N GLU A 44 15.07 -7.79 -3.20
CA GLU A 44 15.66 -8.98 -2.56
C GLU A 44 15.44 -10.31 -3.26
N LEU A 45 14.60 -10.36 -4.29
CA LEU A 45 14.52 -11.56 -5.09
C LEU A 45 15.45 -11.42 -6.28
N GLU A 46 16.59 -12.10 -6.23
CA GLU A 46 17.16 -12.72 -7.43
C GLU A 46 16.14 -13.77 -7.93
N VAL A 47 14.97 -13.30 -8.39
CA VAL A 47 13.92 -14.19 -8.87
C VAL A 47 14.53 -14.92 -10.06
N LYS A 48 14.77 -16.22 -9.90
CA LYS A 48 14.92 -17.10 -11.04
C LYS A 48 13.56 -17.19 -11.72
N ARG A 49 13.27 -16.18 -12.53
CA ARG A 49 12.03 -16.11 -13.31
C ARG A 49 12.04 -17.34 -14.22
N ARG A 50 11.16 -18.30 -13.95
CA ARG A 50 10.85 -19.34 -14.95
C ARG A 50 10.22 -18.56 -16.09
N GLY A 51 10.94 -18.37 -17.20
CA GLY A 51 10.46 -17.55 -18.31
C GLY A 51 9.02 -17.90 -18.70
N SER A 52 8.28 -16.91 -19.21
CA SER A 52 6.88 -16.96 -19.66
C SER A 52 6.04 -18.11 -19.08
N ILE A 53 5.50 -17.91 -17.87
CA ILE A 53 4.36 -18.67 -17.37
C ILE A 53 3.25 -18.65 -18.42
N SER A 54 2.72 -19.83 -18.79
CA SER A 54 1.59 -19.89 -19.72
C SER A 54 0.34 -19.38 -19.01
N ILE A 55 -0.61 -18.75 -19.72
CA ILE A 55 -1.87 -18.26 -19.14
C ILE A 55 -2.65 -19.39 -18.41
N GLY A 56 -2.39 -20.67 -18.75
CA GLY A 56 -2.97 -21.84 -18.08
C GLY A 56 -2.40 -22.16 -16.70
N ASP A 57 -1.26 -21.56 -16.32
CA ASP A 57 -0.57 -21.76 -15.04
C ASP A 57 -0.92 -20.66 -14.00
N ILE A 58 -1.64 -19.62 -14.42
CA ILE A 58 -2.11 -18.56 -13.52
C ILE A 58 -3.33 -19.07 -12.75
N ASN A 59 -3.24 -19.07 -11.42
CA ASN A 59 -4.34 -19.54 -10.58
C ASN A 59 -5.63 -18.72 -10.79
N CYS A 60 -6.77 -19.33 -10.49
CA CYS A 60 -8.10 -18.79 -10.78
C CYS A 60 -8.33 -17.42 -10.14
N ALA A 61 -7.97 -17.25 -8.85
CA ALA A 61 -8.11 -15.99 -8.13
C ALA A 61 -7.26 -14.86 -8.73
N THR A 62 -6.02 -15.15 -9.14
CA THR A 62 -5.13 -14.17 -9.80
C THR A 62 -5.70 -13.73 -11.15
N ASN A 63 -6.24 -14.65 -11.93
CA ASN A 63 -6.90 -14.34 -13.20
C ASN A 63 -8.13 -13.43 -13.01
N ILE A 64 -8.92 -13.63 -11.96
CA ILE A 64 -10.04 -12.74 -11.62
C ILE A 64 -9.52 -11.36 -11.22
N GLY A 65 -8.49 -11.28 -10.37
CA GLY A 65 -7.84 -10.02 -9.97
C GLY A 65 -7.30 -9.23 -11.18
N LEU A 66 -6.64 -9.90 -12.12
CA LEU A 66 -6.13 -9.27 -13.34
C LEU A 66 -7.24 -8.73 -14.25
N LYS A 67 -8.37 -9.44 -14.36
CA LYS A 67 -9.53 -8.96 -15.10
C LYS A 67 -10.13 -7.72 -14.44
N LEU A 68 -10.25 -7.74 -13.11
CA LEU A 68 -10.71 -6.59 -12.32
C LEU A 68 -9.81 -5.38 -12.53
N GLU A 69 -8.48 -5.54 -12.45
CA GLU A 69 -7.52 -4.46 -12.70
C GLU A 69 -7.67 -3.85 -14.09
N LYS A 70 -7.83 -4.69 -15.13
CA LYS A 70 -8.05 -4.24 -16.50
C LYS A 70 -9.36 -3.45 -16.61
N GLN A 71 -10.43 -3.89 -15.96
CA GLN A 71 -11.72 -3.19 -15.94
C GLN A 71 -11.62 -1.85 -15.22
N LEU A 72 -11.00 -1.80 -14.04
CA LEU A 72 -10.80 -0.55 -13.30
C LEU A 72 -9.99 0.45 -14.12
N LYS A 73 -8.92 -0.01 -14.78
CA LYS A 73 -8.11 0.81 -15.68
C LYS A 73 -8.91 1.32 -16.88
N ALA A 74 -9.71 0.46 -17.52
CA ALA A 74 -10.55 0.84 -18.65
C ALA A 74 -11.58 1.92 -18.28
N ASN A 75 -12.04 1.92 -17.03
CA ASN A 75 -13.00 2.88 -16.50
C ASN A 75 -12.36 4.12 -15.85
N ASN A 76 -11.03 4.30 -15.98
CA ASN A 76 -10.29 5.39 -15.33
C ASN A 76 -10.55 5.48 -13.81
N LEU A 77 -10.49 4.32 -13.15
CA LEU A 77 -10.64 4.17 -11.71
C LEU A 77 -9.26 3.96 -11.08
N GLU A 78 -8.79 4.98 -10.34
CA GLU A 78 -7.52 4.94 -9.65
C GLU A 78 -7.69 4.32 -8.25
N TYR A 79 -6.93 3.25 -7.97
CA TYR A 79 -7.02 2.47 -6.72
C TYR A 79 -5.68 2.31 -5.99
N ARG A 80 -4.57 2.76 -6.57
CA ARG A 80 -3.21 2.58 -6.01
C ARG A 80 -2.78 3.72 -5.10
N GLY A 81 -3.44 4.88 -5.17
CA GLY A 81 -3.05 6.08 -4.41
C GLY A 81 -4.23 6.90 -3.91
N ASN A 82 -4.98 7.52 -4.83
CA ASN A 82 -6.09 8.41 -4.47
C ASN A 82 -7.44 7.66 -4.43
N ILE A 83 -7.48 6.49 -3.79
CA ILE A 83 -8.69 5.66 -3.79
C ILE A 83 -9.88 6.42 -3.16
N LEU A 84 -9.66 7.22 -2.11
CA LEU A 84 -10.73 8.00 -1.51
C LEU A 84 -11.32 9.03 -2.48
N GLU A 85 -10.49 9.70 -3.27
CA GLU A 85 -10.94 10.65 -4.30
C GLU A 85 -11.75 9.95 -5.40
N THR A 86 -11.33 8.75 -5.82
CA THR A 86 -12.11 7.92 -6.75
C THR A 86 -13.49 7.57 -6.18
N LEU A 87 -13.56 7.23 -4.90
CA LEU A 87 -14.77 6.78 -4.22
C LEU A 87 -15.74 7.92 -3.84
N VAL A 88 -15.31 9.19 -3.88
CA VAL A 88 -16.21 10.35 -3.69
C VAL A 88 -17.27 10.42 -4.80
N ASN A 89 -16.94 9.96 -6.02
CA ASN A 89 -17.91 9.90 -7.10
C ASN A 89 -18.83 8.68 -6.91
N GLU A 90 -20.10 8.93 -6.59
CA GLU A 90 -21.07 7.87 -6.28
C GLU A 90 -21.23 6.85 -7.41
N THR A 91 -21.30 7.31 -8.67
CA THR A 91 -21.38 6.40 -9.83
C THR A 91 -20.15 5.50 -9.92
N LYS A 92 -18.95 6.06 -9.75
CA LYS A 92 -17.70 5.27 -9.74
C LYS A 92 -17.65 4.32 -8.56
N TYR A 93 -18.10 4.75 -7.39
CA TYR A 93 -18.17 3.91 -6.19
C TYR A 93 -19.10 2.71 -6.40
N GLU A 94 -20.32 2.93 -6.90
CA GLU A 94 -21.26 1.86 -7.20
C GLU A 94 -20.73 0.91 -8.28
N ASP A 95 -20.08 1.45 -9.31
CA ASP A 95 -19.43 0.64 -10.35
C ASP A 95 -18.34 -0.25 -9.77
N ILE A 96 -17.45 0.29 -8.93
CA ILE A 96 -16.42 -0.48 -8.23
C ILE A 96 -17.06 -1.61 -7.43
N CYS A 97 -18.07 -1.31 -6.62
CA CYS A 97 -18.69 -2.30 -5.75
C CYS A 97 -19.42 -3.39 -6.54
N ARG A 98 -20.08 -3.03 -7.64
CA ARG A 98 -20.66 -4.02 -8.56
C ARG A 98 -19.59 -4.93 -9.16
N GLN A 99 -18.43 -4.41 -9.56
CA GLN A 99 -17.33 -5.25 -10.06
C GLN A 99 -16.78 -6.17 -8.97
N VAL A 100 -16.69 -5.70 -7.72
CA VAL A 100 -16.30 -6.53 -6.57
C VAL A 100 -17.29 -7.67 -6.38
N ASP A 101 -18.59 -7.42 -6.39
CA ASP A 101 -19.61 -8.46 -6.25
C ASP A 101 -19.50 -9.55 -7.34
N ILE A 102 -19.28 -9.13 -8.59
CA ILE A 102 -19.05 -10.04 -9.73
C ILE A 102 -17.78 -10.87 -9.50
N CYS A 103 -16.71 -10.25 -9.00
CA CYS A 103 -15.47 -10.95 -8.68
C CYS A 103 -15.69 -11.97 -7.55
N MET A 104 -16.44 -11.60 -6.50
CA MET A 104 -16.76 -12.50 -5.39
C MET A 104 -17.57 -13.70 -5.85
N GLN A 105 -18.55 -13.51 -6.74
CA GLN A 105 -19.30 -14.62 -7.36
C GLN A 105 -18.41 -15.50 -8.23
N SER A 106 -17.50 -14.89 -9.00
CA SER A 106 -16.55 -15.62 -9.83
C SER A 106 -15.60 -16.46 -8.98
N LEU A 107 -15.15 -15.93 -7.83
CA LEU A 107 -14.27 -16.64 -6.90
C LEU A 107 -14.92 -17.90 -6.33
N LEU A 108 -16.24 -17.97 -6.17
CA LEU A 108 -16.93 -19.18 -5.69
C LEU A 108 -16.72 -20.39 -6.61
N HIS A 109 -16.29 -20.18 -7.86
CA HIS A 109 -15.99 -21.24 -8.82
C HIS A 109 -14.50 -21.65 -8.83
N CYS A 110 -13.65 -20.97 -8.06
CA CYS A 110 -12.24 -21.31 -7.89
C CYS A 110 -12.05 -22.41 -6.82
N PRO A 111 -10.87 -23.08 -6.79
CA PRO A 111 -10.50 -23.97 -5.69
C PRO A 111 -10.63 -23.27 -4.34
N LYS A 112 -11.11 -24.00 -3.32
CA LYS A 112 -11.46 -23.45 -1.99
C LYS A 112 -10.29 -22.73 -1.32
N GLU A 113 -9.08 -23.20 -1.57
CA GLU A 113 -7.82 -22.66 -1.07
C GLU A 113 -7.50 -21.29 -1.68
N GLU A 114 -7.97 -21.02 -2.89
CA GLU A 114 -7.84 -19.72 -3.56
C GLU A 114 -8.96 -18.75 -3.15
N VAL A 115 -10.19 -19.25 -2.93
CA VAL A 115 -11.32 -18.43 -2.45
C VAL A 115 -11.03 -17.82 -1.08
N GLN A 116 -10.27 -18.55 -0.25
CA GLN A 116 -9.87 -18.08 1.08
C GLN A 116 -8.88 -16.92 1.02
N ALA A 117 -8.14 -16.75 -0.09
CA ALA A 117 -7.16 -15.69 -0.25
C ALA A 117 -7.20 -15.04 -1.66
N PRO A 118 -8.24 -14.25 -1.94
CA PRO A 118 -8.29 -13.40 -3.11
C PRO A 118 -7.11 -12.43 -3.16
N THR A 119 -6.80 -11.97 -4.37
CA THR A 119 -5.78 -10.94 -4.61
C THR A 119 -6.01 -9.68 -3.76
N ALA A 120 -4.93 -8.99 -3.44
CA ALA A 120 -4.91 -7.80 -2.61
C ALA A 120 -5.83 -6.70 -3.14
N ILE A 121 -6.02 -6.61 -4.46
CA ILE A 121 -6.97 -5.67 -5.05
C ILE A 121 -8.42 -5.99 -4.70
N ILE A 122 -8.82 -7.27 -4.76
CA ILE A 122 -10.19 -7.68 -4.37
C ILE A 122 -10.38 -7.41 -2.87
N ALA A 123 -9.36 -7.71 -2.06
CA ALA A 123 -9.36 -7.43 -0.63
C ALA A 123 -9.57 -5.94 -0.34
N LEU A 124 -8.75 -5.08 -0.97
CA LEU A 124 -8.79 -3.63 -0.82
C LEU A 124 -10.18 -3.07 -1.13
N LEU A 125 -10.79 -3.49 -2.25
CA LEU A 125 -12.08 -2.97 -2.68
C LEU A 125 -13.23 -3.53 -1.84
N LYS A 126 -13.15 -4.78 -1.39
CA LYS A 126 -14.12 -5.37 -0.45
C LYS A 126 -14.22 -4.59 0.86
N LEU A 127 -13.10 -4.04 1.34
CA LEU A 127 -13.09 -3.24 2.57
C LEU A 127 -14.07 -2.06 2.49
N PHE A 128 -14.15 -1.39 1.33
CA PHE A 128 -15.04 -0.25 1.12
C PHE A 128 -16.45 -0.63 0.68
N CYS A 129 -16.60 -1.71 -0.08
CA CYS A 129 -17.88 -2.09 -0.68
C CYS A 129 -18.77 -2.90 0.26
N ASP A 130 -18.15 -3.65 1.17
CA ASP A 130 -18.86 -4.56 2.09
C ASP A 130 -18.56 -4.21 3.55
N VAL A 131 -17.30 -4.33 3.98
CA VAL A 131 -16.93 -4.39 5.40
C VAL A 131 -17.16 -3.06 6.12
N LYS A 132 -16.79 -1.95 5.48
CA LYS A 132 -16.94 -0.60 6.02
C LYS A 132 -17.81 0.29 5.11
N LYS A 133 -18.77 -0.31 4.39
CA LYS A 133 -19.64 0.37 3.43
C LYS A 133 -20.30 1.63 3.99
N GLU A 134 -21.01 1.49 5.12
CA GLU A 134 -21.74 2.60 5.73
C GLU A 134 -20.81 3.70 6.25
N ALA A 135 -19.72 3.30 6.93
CA ALA A 135 -18.72 4.24 7.42
C ALA A 135 -18.07 5.02 6.27
N THR A 136 -17.80 4.32 5.16
CA THR A 136 -17.25 4.91 3.94
C THR A 136 -18.24 5.88 3.32
N LYS A 137 -19.46 5.44 2.97
CA LYS A 137 -20.48 6.29 2.32
C LYS A 137 -20.75 7.57 3.11
N ASN A 138 -20.87 7.47 4.42
CA ASN A 138 -21.19 8.61 5.27
C ASN A 138 -20.04 9.61 5.41
N ASN A 139 -18.78 9.16 5.25
CA ASN A 139 -17.62 9.98 5.56
C ASN A 139 -16.68 10.23 4.37
N ILE A 140 -16.87 9.60 3.22
CA ILE A 140 -15.91 9.58 2.11
C ILE A 140 -15.52 10.98 1.64
N GLN A 141 -16.49 11.90 1.62
CA GLN A 141 -16.24 13.29 1.25
C GLN A 141 -15.31 13.99 2.26
N CYS A 142 -15.51 13.75 3.55
CA CYS A 142 -14.63 14.27 4.59
C CYS A 142 -13.25 13.61 4.55
N MET A 143 -13.21 12.27 4.46
CA MET A 143 -11.95 11.52 4.42
C MET A 143 -11.07 11.96 3.25
N SER A 144 -11.66 12.08 2.05
CA SER A 144 -10.97 12.56 0.85
C SER A 144 -10.47 14.01 1.00
N ASN A 145 -11.26 14.88 1.64
CA ASN A 145 -10.84 16.26 1.92
C ASN A 145 -9.67 16.32 2.92
N MET A 146 -9.69 15.51 3.98
CA MET A 146 -8.60 15.43 4.95
C MET A 146 -7.32 14.90 4.30
N GLU A 147 -7.41 13.82 3.53
CA GLU A 147 -6.27 13.29 2.78
C GLU A 147 -5.68 14.36 1.85
N ARG A 148 -6.51 15.02 1.04
CA ARG A 148 -6.06 16.09 0.13
C ARG A 148 -5.36 17.24 0.86
N MET A 149 -5.86 17.64 2.03
CA MET A 149 -5.33 18.77 2.80
C MET A 149 -4.00 18.43 3.51
N TYR A 150 -3.87 17.21 4.00
CA TYR A 150 -2.78 16.84 4.91
C TYR A 150 -1.73 15.92 4.30
N LEU A 151 -1.97 15.27 3.15
CA LEU A 151 -1.05 14.29 2.56
C LEU A 151 0.37 14.84 2.42
N GLU A 152 0.53 16.00 1.80
CA GLU A 152 1.84 16.62 1.61
C GLU A 152 2.48 17.05 2.94
N LYS A 153 1.68 17.54 3.90
CA LYS A 153 2.17 17.96 5.23
C LYS A 153 2.67 16.76 6.03
N CYS A 154 1.90 15.68 6.04
CA CYS A 154 2.26 14.43 6.70
C CYS A 154 3.53 13.83 6.08
N GLN A 155 3.62 13.77 4.75
CA GLN A 155 4.82 13.30 4.05
C GLN A 155 6.04 14.17 4.39
N LYS A 156 5.93 15.50 4.34
CA LYS A 156 7.03 16.40 4.73
C LYS A 156 7.43 16.29 6.21
N GLY A 157 6.48 16.04 7.10
CA GLY A 157 6.75 15.85 8.53
C GLY A 157 7.50 14.55 8.79
N CYS A 158 7.07 13.47 8.14
CA CYS A 158 7.68 12.16 8.27
C CYS A 158 9.08 12.09 7.65
N SER A 159 9.30 12.68 6.47
CA SER A 159 10.62 12.66 5.84
C SER A 159 11.70 13.35 6.68
N LYS A 160 11.36 14.41 7.42
CA LYS A 160 12.27 15.07 8.37
C LYS A 160 12.61 14.18 9.56
N MET A 161 11.62 13.46 10.10
CA MET A 161 11.81 12.52 11.20
C MET A 161 12.71 11.35 10.80
N GLU A 162 12.64 10.96 9.53
CA GLU A 162 13.41 9.85 8.97
C GLU A 162 14.88 10.18 8.74
N ILE A 163 15.17 11.33 8.14
CA ILE A 163 16.55 11.83 7.97
C ILE A 163 17.28 11.87 9.32
N LEU A 164 16.55 12.17 10.41
CA LEU A 164 17.10 12.22 11.78
C LEU A 164 17.32 10.84 12.42
N LYS A 165 16.71 9.77 11.88
CA LYS A 165 16.82 8.40 12.40
C LYS A 165 17.70 7.50 11.53
N SER A 166 18.13 7.96 10.36
CA SER A 166 18.74 7.15 9.32
C SER A 166 20.27 7.12 9.34
N GLU A 167 20.91 7.38 10.47
CA GLU A 167 22.34 7.05 10.64
C GLU A 167 22.49 5.51 10.69
N GLY A 168 22.33 4.84 9.54
CA GLY A 168 22.64 3.42 9.34
C GLY A 168 21.58 2.48 8.74
N SER A 169 20.37 2.93 8.33
CA SER A 169 19.32 2.03 7.81
C SER A 169 19.20 1.99 6.28
N GLY A 170 18.97 0.80 5.70
CA GLY A 170 18.82 0.60 4.25
C GLY A 170 17.56 1.25 3.64
N SER A 171 17.50 1.31 2.30
CA SER A 171 16.39 1.91 1.52
C SER A 171 15.00 1.34 1.85
N ARG A 172 14.91 0.05 2.18
CA ARG A 172 13.65 -0.65 2.54
C ARG A 172 13.10 -0.22 3.89
N ASP A 173 13.96 -0.18 4.90
CA ASP A 173 13.57 0.24 6.25
C ASP A 173 13.11 1.69 6.23
N MET A 174 13.81 2.54 5.48
CA MET A 174 13.42 3.93 5.25
C MET A 174 12.08 4.04 4.55
N SER A 175 11.90 3.35 3.42
CA SER A 175 10.61 3.36 2.70
C SER A 175 9.46 2.89 3.59
N CYS A 176 9.69 1.84 4.41
CA CYS A 176 8.70 1.35 5.34
C CYS A 176 8.35 2.35 6.45
N ILE A 177 9.36 2.92 7.10
CA ILE A 177 9.15 3.93 8.15
C ILE A 177 8.38 5.13 7.57
N PHE A 178 8.62 5.46 6.30
CA PHE A 178 8.08 6.66 5.68
C PHE A 178 6.60 6.50 5.40
N ALA A 179 6.27 5.38 4.77
CA ALA A 179 4.91 4.95 4.51
C ALA A 179 4.13 4.78 5.81
N TYR A 180 4.71 4.12 6.82
CA TYR A 180 4.09 3.91 8.11
C TYR A 180 3.78 5.24 8.81
N CYS A 181 4.78 6.13 8.92
CA CYS A 181 4.62 7.44 9.56
C CYS A 181 3.56 8.28 8.83
N SER A 182 3.63 8.34 7.50
CA SER A 182 2.68 9.12 6.69
C SER A 182 1.27 8.58 6.84
N THR A 183 1.11 7.25 6.86
CA THR A 183 -0.18 6.58 7.06
C THR A 183 -0.77 6.91 8.44
N ILE A 184 0.02 6.80 9.51
CA ILE A 184 -0.46 7.12 10.86
C ILE A 184 -0.85 8.59 10.98
N CYS A 185 -0.04 9.50 10.42
CA CYS A 185 -0.35 10.92 10.40
C CYS A 185 -1.70 11.18 9.72
N LEU A 186 -1.91 10.64 8.52
CA LEU A 186 -3.14 10.82 7.77
C LEU A 186 -4.35 10.13 8.40
N ALA A 187 -4.17 8.92 8.93
CA ALA A 187 -5.23 8.21 9.66
C ALA A 187 -5.75 9.03 10.83
N ASN A 188 -4.86 9.73 11.55
CA ASN A 188 -5.25 10.63 12.63
C ASN A 188 -6.05 11.84 12.11
N GLN A 189 -5.68 12.42 10.97
CA GLN A 189 -6.46 13.53 10.38
C GLN A 189 -7.82 13.06 9.89
N VAL A 190 -7.88 11.89 9.24
CA VAL A 190 -9.12 11.28 8.76
C VAL A 190 -10.04 10.91 9.93
N SER A 191 -9.49 10.58 11.09
CA SER A 191 -10.29 10.27 12.29
C SER A 191 -11.07 11.46 12.85
N GLU A 192 -10.79 12.69 12.41
CA GLU A 192 -11.59 13.86 12.80
C GLU A 192 -12.94 13.93 12.07
N CYS A 193 -13.13 13.12 11.02
CA CYS A 193 -14.39 13.07 10.27
C CYS A 193 -15.55 12.44 11.05
N ASP A 194 -15.27 11.57 12.02
CA ASP A 194 -16.27 10.99 12.90
C ASP A 194 -15.62 10.63 14.24
N SER A 195 -16.36 10.80 15.32
CA SER A 195 -16.00 10.38 16.68
C SER A 195 -15.72 8.87 16.84
N LYS A 196 -15.94 8.06 15.81
CA LYS A 196 -15.73 6.61 15.83
C LYS A 196 -14.29 6.27 15.47
N GLU A 197 -13.64 5.52 16.36
CA GLU A 197 -12.30 4.94 16.15
C GLU A 197 -12.20 4.09 14.85
N ASP A 198 -13.35 3.66 14.33
CA ASP A 198 -13.51 2.94 13.07
C ASP A 198 -12.88 3.62 11.84
N LEU A 199 -12.93 4.95 11.73
CA LEU A 199 -12.42 5.65 10.53
C LEU A 199 -10.90 5.70 10.48
N ARG A 200 -10.27 5.87 11.65
CA ARG A 200 -8.81 5.80 11.78
C ARG A 200 -8.30 4.43 11.31
N ASN A 201 -8.96 3.39 11.80
CA ASN A 201 -8.61 2.01 11.49
C ASN A 201 -8.88 1.70 10.01
N LEU A 202 -10.00 2.16 9.45
CA LEU A 202 -10.29 2.05 8.01
C LEU A 202 -9.16 2.64 7.17
N TYR A 203 -8.75 3.90 7.41
CA TYR A 203 -7.67 4.52 6.63
C TYR A 203 -6.33 3.79 6.76
N TYR A 204 -6.02 3.29 7.96
CA TYR A 204 -4.85 2.47 8.20
C TYR A 204 -4.89 1.14 7.42
N TYR A 205 -6.03 0.44 7.42
CA TYR A 205 -6.20 -0.83 6.69
C TYR A 205 -6.14 -0.65 5.18
N LEU A 206 -6.63 0.49 4.68
CA LEU A 206 -6.55 0.79 3.25
C LEU A 206 -5.11 0.92 2.77
N ASN A 207 -4.30 1.60 3.56
CA ASN A 207 -2.90 1.79 3.27
C ASN A 207 -2.09 0.49 3.41
N GLY A 208 -2.44 -0.37 4.37
CA GLY A 208 -1.84 -1.71 4.47
C GLY A 208 -2.25 -2.61 3.30
N ALA A 209 -3.52 -2.60 2.88
CA ALA A 209 -3.98 -3.35 1.70
C ALA A 209 -3.35 -2.81 0.39
N SER A 210 -3.20 -1.50 0.24
CA SER A 210 -2.49 -0.87 -0.90
C SER A 210 -1.02 -1.28 -0.95
N MET A 211 -0.35 -1.34 0.21
CA MET A 211 1.03 -1.82 0.31
C MET A 211 1.14 -3.30 -0.07
N LEU A 212 0.21 -4.14 0.39
CA LEU A 212 0.15 -5.55 0.03
C LEU A 212 -0.07 -5.75 -1.47
N LEU A 213 -0.90 -4.90 -2.10
CA LEU A 213 -1.09 -4.88 -3.55
C LEU A 213 0.18 -4.51 -4.31
N GLY A 214 0.98 -3.57 -3.79
CA GLY A 214 2.30 -3.26 -4.32
C GLY A 214 3.26 -4.45 -4.27
N VAL A 215 3.27 -5.16 -3.13
CA VAL A 215 4.03 -6.41 -2.95
C VAL A 215 3.59 -7.46 -3.96
N GLU A 216 2.28 -7.75 -4.04
CA GLU A 216 1.73 -8.72 -5.00
C GLU A 216 2.11 -8.37 -6.44
N THR A 217 2.04 -7.10 -6.80
CA THR A 217 2.35 -6.65 -8.16
C THR A 217 3.83 -6.84 -8.51
N ALA A 218 4.74 -6.59 -7.57
CA ALA A 218 6.17 -6.81 -7.78
C ALA A 218 6.53 -8.31 -7.93
N LEU A 219 5.73 -9.19 -7.33
CA LEU A 219 5.97 -10.63 -7.26
C LEU A 219 5.16 -11.44 -8.28
N ARG A 220 4.24 -10.80 -9.01
CA ARG A 220 3.19 -11.46 -9.80
C ARG A 220 3.68 -12.28 -10.99
N ASP A 221 4.91 -12.03 -11.43
CA ASP A 221 5.53 -12.71 -12.56
C ASP A 221 6.64 -13.66 -12.08
N ASP A 222 6.44 -14.96 -12.32
CA ASP A 222 7.49 -15.98 -12.29
C ASP A 222 8.16 -16.26 -10.92
N VAL A 223 7.52 -15.90 -9.80
CA VAL A 223 8.01 -16.17 -8.43
C VAL A 223 7.30 -17.38 -7.83
N LEU A 224 8.06 -18.35 -7.32
CA LEU A 224 7.47 -19.48 -6.60
C LEU A 224 6.81 -19.01 -5.30
N PRO A 225 5.71 -19.65 -4.84
CA PRO A 225 5.08 -19.33 -3.56
C PRO A 225 6.09 -19.27 -2.40
N THR A 226 6.97 -20.26 -2.27
CA THR A 226 7.99 -20.27 -1.21
C THR A 226 8.89 -19.03 -1.22
N GLN A 227 9.24 -18.50 -2.40
CA GLN A 227 10.03 -17.28 -2.55
C GLN A 227 9.21 -16.03 -2.23
N MET A 228 7.91 -16.01 -2.57
CA MET A 228 7.00 -14.95 -2.14
C MET A 228 6.89 -14.89 -0.61
N LEU A 229 6.82 -16.04 0.06
CA LEU A 229 6.77 -16.12 1.53
C LEU A 229 8.07 -15.61 2.16
N GLU A 230 9.19 -16.01 1.59
CA GLU A 230 10.49 -15.57 2.06
C GLU A 230 10.62 -14.04 1.91
N ALA A 231 10.25 -13.49 0.75
CA ALA A 231 10.24 -12.04 0.52
C ALA A 231 9.32 -11.32 1.52
N TYR A 232 8.11 -11.84 1.76
CA TYR A 232 7.17 -11.27 2.73
C TYR A 232 7.73 -11.28 4.16
N ASN A 233 8.37 -12.37 4.58
CA ASN A 233 8.94 -12.51 5.91
C ASN A 233 10.14 -11.59 6.16
N LYS A 234 10.80 -11.12 5.10
CA LYS A 234 11.89 -10.13 5.16
C LYS A 234 11.40 -8.68 5.18
N ILE A 235 10.10 -8.44 4.95
CA ILE A 235 9.52 -7.09 5.06
C ILE A 235 9.65 -6.58 6.50
N PRO A 236 10.05 -5.31 6.71
CA PRO A 236 10.17 -4.74 8.05
C PRO A 236 8.87 -4.88 8.84
N LEU A 237 9.00 -5.27 10.12
CA LEU A 237 7.89 -5.70 10.97
C LEU A 237 6.71 -4.71 10.97
N LYS A 238 6.96 -3.40 11.02
CA LYS A 238 5.89 -2.38 11.05
C LYS A 238 5.01 -2.38 9.80
N CYS A 239 5.62 -2.54 8.62
CA CYS A 239 4.89 -2.60 7.36
C CYS A 239 4.17 -3.94 7.22
N ARG A 240 4.82 -5.02 7.66
CA ARG A 240 4.16 -6.33 7.74
C ARG A 240 2.92 -6.26 8.63
N GLU A 241 3.02 -5.70 9.83
CA GLU A 241 1.86 -5.54 10.73
C GLU A 241 0.72 -4.71 10.13
N MET A 242 1.05 -3.66 9.36
CA MET A 242 0.05 -2.88 8.59
C MET A 242 -0.70 -3.77 7.61
N MET A 243 0.02 -4.52 6.76
CA MET A 243 -0.57 -5.45 5.79
C MET A 243 -1.38 -6.54 6.50
N ASP A 244 -0.82 -7.13 7.56
CA ASP A 244 -1.43 -8.18 8.35
C ASP A 244 -2.77 -7.77 8.95
N LYS A 245 -2.82 -6.58 9.55
CA LYS A 245 -4.04 -6.03 10.16
C LYS A 245 -5.11 -5.77 9.11
N SER A 246 -4.71 -5.30 7.93
CA SER A 246 -5.63 -5.10 6.80
C SER A 246 -6.27 -6.43 6.39
N GLY A 247 -5.48 -7.50 6.30
CA GLY A 247 -5.99 -8.85 5.98
C GLY A 247 -6.95 -9.42 7.02
N LYS A 248 -6.76 -9.12 8.32
CA LYS A 248 -7.59 -9.67 9.40
C LYS A 248 -9.04 -9.15 9.42
N ASP A 249 -9.26 -7.91 8.99
CA ASP A 249 -10.60 -7.30 8.97
C ASP A 249 -11.34 -7.59 7.66
N ILE A 250 -10.62 -7.95 6.60
CA ILE A 250 -11.17 -8.29 5.29
C ILE A 250 -11.53 -9.79 5.21
N TYR A 251 -10.89 -10.66 6.01
CA TYR A 251 -11.05 -12.12 5.95
C TYR A 251 -11.38 -12.81 7.27
N PHE A 252 -12.19 -13.88 7.17
CA PHE A 252 -12.41 -14.86 8.24
C PHE A 252 -11.06 -15.27 8.88
N LYS A 253 -10.98 -15.18 10.21
CA LYS A 253 -9.90 -15.67 11.10
C LYS A 253 -8.70 -16.35 10.40
N LYS A 254 -7.56 -15.65 10.39
CA LYS A 254 -6.19 -16.09 10.02
C LYS A 254 -5.86 -16.16 8.52
N ILE A 255 -5.79 -15.02 7.82
CA ILE A 255 -5.16 -15.00 6.49
C ILE A 255 -4.28 -13.76 6.32
N VAL A 256 -3.03 -13.95 6.72
CA VAL A 256 -1.88 -13.17 6.24
C VAL A 256 -0.89 -14.12 5.53
N ILE A 257 -1.01 -15.43 5.77
CA ILE A 257 -0.09 -16.47 5.29
C ILE A 257 -0.69 -17.22 4.08
N ILE A 258 -1.79 -16.77 3.48
CA ILE A 258 -2.42 -17.49 2.35
C ILE A 258 -2.33 -16.69 1.03
N PHE A 259 -1.30 -15.86 0.85
CA PHE A 259 -0.79 -15.66 -0.51
C PHE A 259 -0.04 -16.91 -1.04
N LEU A 260 0.00 -18.01 -0.26
CA LEU A 260 1.09 -18.98 -0.31
C LEU A 260 0.72 -20.45 -0.19
N VAL A 261 -0.49 -20.80 0.25
CA VAL A 261 -0.86 -22.22 0.52
C VAL A 261 -1.73 -22.82 -0.59
N SER A 262 -2.37 -21.99 -1.43
CA SER A 262 -3.22 -22.48 -2.52
C SER A 262 -2.43 -23.20 -3.63
N ALA A 263 -1.10 -23.05 -3.66
CA ALA A 263 -0.22 -23.74 -4.61
C ALA A 263 0.53 -24.95 -4.01
N SER A 264 0.50 -25.18 -2.69
CA SER A 264 1.24 -26.27 -2.03
C SER A 264 0.38 -27.47 -1.61
N MET A 265 -0.93 -27.45 -1.86
CA MET A 265 -1.82 -28.59 -1.54
C MET A 265 -2.12 -29.52 -2.74
N GLY A 266 -1.36 -29.40 -3.83
CA GLY A 266 -1.37 -30.36 -4.94
C GLY A 266 -0.36 -31.52 -4.79
N GLU A 267 0.58 -31.44 -3.85
CA GLU A 267 1.66 -32.42 -3.67
C GLU A 267 1.68 -32.99 -2.24
N PHE A 268 0.55 -33.55 -1.79
CA PHE A 268 0.53 -34.58 -0.75
C PHE A 268 -0.62 -35.55 -1.04
N LYS A 269 -0.43 -36.39 -2.05
CA LYS A 269 -0.97 -37.75 -2.14
C LYS A 269 0.09 -38.65 -2.74
#